data_AF-A0A4Y2TWA8-F1
#
_entry.id   AF-A0A4Y2TWA8-F1
#
_cell.length_a   1.000
_cell.length_b   1.000
_cell.length_c   1.000
_cell.angle_alpha   90.00
_cell.angle_beta   90.00
_cell.angle_gamma   90.00
#
_symmetry.space_group_name_H-M   'P 1'
#
loop_
_entity.id
_entity.type
_entity.pdbx_description
1 polymer ?
#
loop_
_entity_poly.entity_id
_entity_poly.type
_entity_poly.pdbx_seq_one_letter_code
_entity_poly.pdbx_strand_id
1 'polypeptide(L)'
;MRKLEVVVCDGTIIDTGRKNGVIYRIEKHVGRPLQWSICLQHYNELPFRHIFQHIDGQTAGPKSFSGAIGQQLTCYEKLPVVDYEPIDCSILDIDRNLLSKDQQYLLDISNAITWGHCPENLGNRTLVLCSIPDG
;
A
#
# COMPACT_ATOMS: atom_id res chain seq x y z
N MET A 1 -7.27 21.84 21.26
CA MET A 1 -7.90 20.63 20.69
C MET A 1 -6.94 20.05 19.66
N ARG A 2 -6.60 18.76 19.72
CA ARG A 2 -5.83 18.10 18.66
C ARG A 2 -6.79 17.81 17.50
N LYS A 3 -6.43 18.25 16.29
CA LYS A 3 -7.21 18.00 15.07
C LYS A 3 -6.75 16.66 14.50
N LEU A 4 -7.67 15.73 14.25
CA LEU A 4 -7.37 14.54 13.45
C LEU A 4 -7.29 14.99 11.99
N GLU A 5 -6.09 14.92 11.40
CA GLU A 5 -5.85 15.39 10.03
C GLU A 5 -5.93 14.26 9.01
N VAL A 6 -5.37 13.09 9.36
CA VAL A 6 -5.33 11.91 8.49
C VAL A 6 -5.65 10.67 9.32
N VAL A 7 -6.43 9.76 8.74
CA VAL A 7 -6.68 8.42 9.30
C VAL A 7 -6.45 7.39 8.20
N VAL A 8 -5.69 6.35 8.51
CA VAL A 8 -5.47 5.19 7.65
C VAL A 8 -5.75 3.97 8.50
N CYS A 9 -6.77 3.20 8.13
CA CYS A 9 -7.16 1.98 8.84
C CYS A 9 -7.62 0.95 7.82
N ASP A 10 -7.33 -0.31 8.10
CA ASP A 10 -7.91 -1.44 7.40
C ASP A 10 -9.26 -1.81 8.04
N GLY A 11 -10.15 -2.43 7.28
CA GLY A 11 -11.47 -2.88 7.70
C GLY A 11 -11.46 -4.25 8.37
N THR A 12 -10.46 -4.59 9.18
CA THR A 12 -10.39 -5.92 9.80
C THR A 12 -11.46 -6.13 10.88
N ILE A 13 -11.73 -7.39 11.24
CA ILE A 13 -12.69 -7.73 12.31
C ILE A 13 -12.29 -7.09 13.66
N ILE A 14 -10.99 -6.96 13.92
CA ILE A 14 -10.46 -6.35 15.14
C ILE A 14 -10.73 -4.85 15.14
N ASP A 15 -10.63 -4.20 13.97
CA ASP A 15 -10.76 -2.75 13.84
C ASP A 15 -12.22 -2.28 13.85
N THR A 16 -13.12 -3.09 13.29
CA THR A 16 -14.55 -2.76 13.05
C THR A 16 -15.49 -3.20 14.18
N GLY A 17 -14.96 -3.76 15.28
CA GLY A 17 -15.76 -4.28 16.39
C GLY A 17 -16.75 -3.26 17.00
N ARG A 18 -18.03 -3.62 17.07
CA ARG A 18 -19.14 -2.73 17.49
C ARG A 18 -18.97 -2.03 18.86
N LYS A 19 -18.29 -2.66 19.82
CA LYS A 19 -18.17 -2.14 21.20
C LYS A 19 -16.76 -1.65 21.54
N ASN A 20 -15.73 -2.19 20.88
CA ASN A 20 -14.33 -1.97 21.25
C ASN A 20 -13.38 -1.90 20.04
N GLY A 21 -13.89 -1.95 18.83
CA GLY A 21 -13.08 -1.76 17.63
C GLY A 21 -12.41 -0.40 17.65
N VAL A 22 -11.17 -0.36 17.14
CA VAL A 22 -10.38 0.88 17.13
C VAL A 22 -11.11 1.99 16.37
N ILE A 23 -11.77 1.66 15.25
CA ILE A 23 -12.52 2.61 14.43
C ILE A 23 -13.68 3.18 15.24
N TYR A 24 -14.47 2.34 15.91
CA TYR A 24 -15.58 2.78 16.77
C TYR A 24 -15.13 3.74 17.88
N ARG A 25 -13.97 3.46 18.50
CA ARG A 25 -13.42 4.33 19.56
C ARG A 25 -12.99 5.69 19.01
N ILE A 26 -12.36 5.72 17.83
CA ILE A 26 -11.97 6.97 17.17
C ILE A 26 -13.21 7.75 16.73
N GLU A 27 -14.21 7.10 16.14
CA GLU A 27 -15.49 7.73 15.76
C GLU A 27 -16.17 8.40 16.96
N LYS A 28 -16.18 7.74 18.13
CA LYS A 28 -16.70 8.32 19.37
C LYS A 28 -15.93 9.55 19.84
N HIS A 29 -14.60 9.54 19.69
CA HIS A 29 -13.76 10.67 20.07
C HIS A 29 -13.92 11.87 19.13
N VAL A 30 -14.04 11.61 17.83
CA VAL A 30 -14.11 12.65 16.79
C VAL A 30 -15.56 13.11 16.53
N GLY A 31 -16.55 12.32 16.92
CA GLY A 31 -17.97 12.64 16.77
C GLY A 31 -18.48 12.55 15.33
N ARG A 32 -17.81 11.80 14.46
CA ARG A 32 -18.18 11.61 13.06
C ARG A 32 -17.97 10.16 12.62
N PRO A 33 -18.76 9.64 11.66
CA PRO A 33 -18.49 8.34 11.06
C PRO A 33 -17.17 8.34 10.28
N LEU A 34 -16.33 7.33 10.50
CA LEU A 34 -15.08 7.07 9.79
C LEU A 34 -15.14 5.77 9.00
N GLN A 35 -15.94 4.79 9.45
CA GLN A 35 -16.09 3.50 8.77
C GLN A 35 -16.52 3.67 7.31
N TRP A 36 -17.38 4.65 7.01
CA TRP A 36 -17.85 4.91 5.65
C TRP A 36 -16.72 5.35 4.70
N SER A 37 -15.78 6.17 5.20
CA SER A 37 -14.61 6.57 4.40
C SER A 37 -13.68 5.39 4.13
N ILE A 38 -13.49 4.51 5.12
CA ILE A 38 -12.71 3.28 4.98
C ILE A 38 -13.39 2.32 3.98
N CYS A 39 -14.70 2.12 4.11
CA CYS A 39 -15.46 1.27 3.20
C CYS A 39 -15.54 1.82 1.76
N LEU A 40 -15.48 3.14 1.57
CA LEU A 40 -15.48 3.75 0.24
C LEU A 40 -14.24 3.35 -0.57
N GLN A 41 -13.09 3.19 0.09
CA GLN A 41 -11.88 2.70 -0.56
C GLN A 41 -12.07 1.28 -1.08
N HIS A 42 -12.63 0.37 -0.28
CA HIS A 42 -12.98 -0.99 -0.73
C HIS A 42 -14.03 -0.99 -1.85
N TYR A 43 -14.95 -0.02 -1.86
CA TYR A 43 -15.90 0.12 -2.96
C TYR A 43 -15.21 0.52 -4.26
N ASN A 44 -14.22 1.42 -4.19
CA ASN A 44 -13.42 1.83 -5.35
C ASN A 44 -12.54 0.69 -5.88
N GLU A 45 -12.18 -0.30 -5.06
CA GLU A 45 -11.48 -1.50 -5.50
C GLU A 45 -12.36 -2.45 -6.34
N LEU A 46 -13.69 -2.45 -6.14
CA LEU A 46 -14.59 -3.37 -6.83
C LEU A 46 -14.60 -3.22 -8.36
N PRO A 47 -14.66 -1.99 -8.95
CA PRO A 47 -14.48 -1.80 -10.39
C PRO A 47 -13.13 -2.31 -10.89
N PHE A 48 -12.06 -2.06 -10.14
CA PHE A 48 -10.72 -2.51 -10.53
C PHE A 48 -10.55 -4.02 -10.41
N ARG A 49 -11.29 -4.69 -9.53
CA ARG A 49 -11.24 -6.14 -9.36
C ARG A 49 -11.50 -6.87 -10.68
N HIS A 50 -12.45 -6.42 -11.49
CA HIS A 50 -12.74 -7.04 -12.78
C HIS A 50 -11.62 -6.83 -13.80
N ILE A 51 -10.98 -5.65 -13.77
CA ILE A 51 -9.82 -5.32 -14.60
C ILE A 51 -8.63 -6.21 -14.21
N PHE A 52 -8.29 -6.27 -12.92
CA PHE A 52 -7.20 -7.10 -12.41
C PHE A 52 -7.45 -8.59 -12.61
N GLN A 53 -8.69 -9.07 -12.45
CA GLN A 53 -9.05 -10.46 -12.77
C GLN A 53 -8.74 -10.83 -14.24
N HIS A 54 -8.87 -9.87 -15.16
CA HIS A 54 -8.53 -10.09 -16.57
C HIS A 54 -7.03 -9.97 -16.83
N ILE A 55 -6.37 -9.00 -16.18
CA ILE A 55 -4.96 -8.64 -16.40
C ILE A 55 -3.99 -9.61 -15.69
N ASP A 56 -4.25 -9.91 -14.41
CA ASP A 56 -3.43 -10.76 -13.55
C ASP A 56 -3.90 -12.22 -13.53
N GLY A 57 -5.14 -12.45 -13.97
CA GLY A 57 -5.78 -13.77 -14.00
C GLY A 57 -6.15 -14.29 -12.61
N GLN A 58 -6.53 -15.56 -12.55
CA GLN A 58 -6.66 -16.26 -11.26
C GLN A 58 -5.27 -16.51 -10.66
N THR A 59 -5.07 -16.09 -9.41
CA THR A 59 -3.88 -16.42 -8.64
C THR A 59 -4.11 -17.75 -7.91
N ALA A 60 -3.16 -18.68 -7.99
CA ALA A 60 -3.19 -19.95 -7.25
C ALA A 60 -2.31 -19.92 -5.99
N GLY A 61 -1.64 -18.79 -5.73
CA GLY A 61 -0.66 -18.58 -4.69
C GLY A 61 0.09 -17.25 -4.88
N PRO A 62 0.96 -16.86 -3.93
CA PRO A 62 1.57 -15.54 -3.89
C PRO A 62 2.47 -15.20 -5.09
N LYS A 63 2.99 -16.23 -5.77
CA LYS A 63 3.92 -16.09 -6.91
C LYS A 63 3.33 -16.64 -8.22
N SER A 64 2.07 -17.06 -8.23
CA SER A 64 1.44 -17.64 -9.43
C SER A 64 0.48 -16.65 -10.04
N PHE A 65 0.83 -16.20 -11.25
CA PHE A 65 0.03 -15.33 -12.08
C PHE A 65 -0.44 -16.10 -13.32
N SER A 66 -1.71 -15.98 -13.68
CA SER A 66 -2.25 -16.66 -14.86
C SER A 66 -2.68 -15.71 -15.98
N GLY A 67 -2.79 -14.41 -15.70
CA GLY A 67 -3.08 -13.38 -16.68
C GLY A 67 -1.87 -12.98 -17.52
N ALA A 68 -2.13 -12.40 -18.68
CA ALA A 68 -1.09 -12.10 -19.68
C ALA A 68 -0.03 -11.09 -19.19
N ILE A 69 -0.40 -10.17 -18.29
CA ILE A 69 0.55 -9.23 -17.68
C ILE A 69 1.25 -9.88 -16.50
N GLY A 70 0.50 -10.52 -15.60
CA GLY A 70 1.09 -11.18 -14.44
C GLY A 70 2.10 -12.27 -14.82
N GLN A 71 1.90 -13.01 -15.92
CA GLN A 71 2.90 -13.96 -16.44
C GLN A 71 4.21 -13.28 -16.90
N GLN A 72 4.16 -12.04 -17.38
CA GLN A 72 5.37 -11.27 -17.73
C GLN A 72 6.15 -10.83 -16.48
N LEU A 73 5.49 -10.78 -15.32
CA LEU A 73 6.13 -10.51 -14.05
C LEU A 73 6.88 -11.72 -13.48
N THR A 74 6.92 -12.88 -14.17
CA THR A 74 7.70 -14.04 -13.68
C THR A 74 9.18 -13.63 -13.49
N CYS A 75 9.74 -13.88 -12.31
CA CYS A 75 11.10 -13.48 -11.92
C CYS A 75 11.36 -11.97 -11.76
N TYR A 76 10.32 -11.13 -11.60
CA TYR A 76 10.48 -9.68 -11.38
C TYR A 76 11.44 -9.33 -10.23
N GLU A 77 11.46 -10.14 -9.17
CA GLU A 77 12.35 -9.99 -8.00
C GLU A 77 13.85 -10.03 -8.36
N LYS A 78 14.19 -10.63 -9.51
CA LYS A 78 15.57 -10.80 -9.98
C LYS A 78 15.94 -9.82 -11.10
N LEU A 79 14.97 -9.04 -11.59
CA LEU A 79 15.22 -8.08 -12.66
C LEU A 79 15.94 -6.86 -12.08
N PRO A 80 16.94 -6.31 -12.78
CA PRO A 80 17.55 -5.06 -12.37
C PRO A 80 16.52 -3.93 -12.40
N VAL A 81 16.63 -2.99 -11.47
CA VAL A 81 15.86 -1.75 -11.56
C VAL A 81 16.40 -0.96 -12.76
N VAL A 82 15.50 -0.62 -13.69
CA VAL A 82 15.82 0.18 -14.88
C VAL A 82 15.42 1.63 -14.66
N ASP A 83 15.97 2.54 -15.46
CA ASP A 83 15.51 3.94 -15.49
C ASP A 83 14.06 4.00 -16.01
N TYR A 84 13.29 4.95 -15.48
CA TYR A 84 11.88 5.14 -15.83
C TYR A 84 11.53 6.62 -15.98
N GLU A 85 10.46 6.90 -16.70
CA GLU A 85 9.96 8.28 -16.80
C GLU A 85 9.46 8.77 -15.43
N PRO A 86 9.93 9.93 -14.95
CA PRO A 86 9.48 10.51 -13.69
C PRO A 86 7.96 10.76 -13.71
N ILE A 87 7.27 10.42 -12.63
CA ILE A 87 5.85 10.75 -12.47
C ILE A 87 5.75 12.05 -11.70
N ASP A 88 5.18 13.08 -12.33
CA ASP A 88 4.94 14.37 -11.69
C ASP A 88 3.98 14.21 -10.51
N CYS A 89 4.52 14.38 -9.30
CA CYS A 89 3.80 14.22 -8.04
C CYS A 89 4.38 15.15 -6.99
N SER A 90 3.52 15.88 -6.28
CA SER A 90 3.91 16.73 -5.17
C SER A 90 4.04 15.93 -3.88
N ILE A 91 5.27 15.58 -3.49
CA ILE A 91 5.54 14.94 -2.20
C ILE A 91 5.64 16.04 -1.13
N LEU A 92 4.95 15.84 -0.01
CA LEU A 92 4.99 16.77 1.12
C LEU A 92 6.38 16.75 1.77
N ASP A 93 6.88 17.94 2.12
CA ASP A 93 8.09 18.09 2.93
C ASP A 93 7.76 17.75 4.39
N ILE A 94 8.00 16.49 4.77
CA ILE A 94 7.72 15.95 6.10
C ILE A 94 9.04 15.66 6.80
N ASP A 95 9.17 16.10 8.05
CA ASP A 95 10.31 15.74 8.89
C ASP A 95 10.39 14.21 9.06
N ARG A 96 11.45 13.62 8.49
CA ARG A 96 11.71 12.18 8.52
C ARG A 96 11.78 11.62 9.94
N ASN A 97 12.12 12.42 10.94
CA ASN A 97 12.19 11.99 12.34
C ASN A 97 10.80 11.71 12.95
N LEU A 98 9.74 12.24 12.36
CA LEU A 98 8.36 12.00 12.77
C LEU A 98 7.78 10.72 12.15
N LEU A 99 8.49 10.10 11.20
CA LEU A 99 8.03 8.96 10.43
C LEU A 99 8.53 7.64 11.02
N SER A 100 7.66 6.63 11.04
CA SER A 100 8.07 5.24 11.28
C SER A 100 9.02 4.75 10.18
N LYS A 101 9.68 3.61 10.40
CA LYS A 101 10.55 3.00 9.37
C LYS A 101 9.80 2.71 8.08
N ASP A 102 8.57 2.21 8.17
CA ASP A 102 7.75 1.89 7.01
C ASP A 102 7.31 3.16 6.27
N GLN A 103 6.99 4.23 7.00
CA GLN A 103 6.65 5.52 6.40
C GLN A 103 7.85 6.18 5.73
N GLN A 104 9.04 6.08 6.32
CA GLN A 104 10.28 6.55 5.68
C GLN A 104 10.57 5.75 4.41
N TYR A 105 10.32 4.45 4.41
CA TYR A 105 10.48 3.61 3.23
C TYR A 105 9.50 4.01 2.11
N LEU A 106 8.23 4.25 2.45
CA LEU A 106 7.24 4.77 1.50
C LEU A 106 7.64 6.14 0.93
N LEU A 107 8.17 7.03 1.77
CA LEU A 107 8.69 8.33 1.33
C LEU A 107 9.88 8.19 0.38
N ASP A 108 10.82 7.28 0.66
CA ASP A 108 11.96 7.01 -0.21
C ASP A 108 11.50 6.47 -1.59
N ILE A 109 10.55 5.53 -1.62
CA ILE A 109 9.95 5.01 -2.86
C ILE A 109 9.25 6.13 -3.64
N SER A 110 8.47 6.95 -2.96
CA SER A 110 7.74 8.05 -3.60
C SER A 110 8.72 9.01 -4.27
N ASN A 111 9.79 9.41 -3.58
CA ASN A 111 10.81 10.29 -4.14
C ASN A 111 11.50 9.67 -5.36
N ALA A 112 11.82 8.37 -5.31
CA ALA A 112 12.40 7.67 -6.45
C ALA A 112 11.49 7.75 -7.68
N ILE A 113 10.19 7.47 -7.50
CA ILE A 113 9.17 7.55 -8.56
C ILE A 113 9.10 8.97 -9.15
N THR A 114 9.08 10.00 -8.29
CA THR A 114 9.00 11.39 -8.71
C THR A 114 10.26 11.87 -9.43
N TRP A 115 11.42 11.28 -9.16
CA TRP A 115 12.68 11.64 -9.81
C TRP A 115 13.01 10.77 -11.03
N GLY A 116 12.26 9.71 -11.29
CA GLY A 116 12.57 8.78 -12.39
C GLY A 116 13.75 7.85 -12.11
N HIS A 117 14.23 7.77 -10.86
CA HIS A 117 15.47 7.08 -10.52
C HIS A 117 15.39 6.41 -9.15
N CYS A 118 15.68 5.10 -9.10
CA CYS A 118 15.75 4.33 -7.87
C CYS A 118 17.20 4.18 -7.38
N PRO A 119 17.56 4.73 -6.21
CA PRO A 119 18.87 4.51 -5.61
C PRO A 119 19.14 3.02 -5.34
N GLU A 120 20.37 2.56 -5.57
CA GLU A 120 20.76 1.15 -5.39
C GLU A 120 20.48 0.62 -3.98
N ASN A 121 20.71 1.45 -2.95
CA ASN A 121 20.41 1.10 -1.57
C ASN A 121 18.90 0.95 -1.29
N LEU A 122 18.05 1.62 -2.07
CA LEU A 122 16.60 1.47 -1.99
C LEU A 122 16.13 0.22 -2.74
N GLY A 123 16.67 -0.03 -3.94
CA GLY A 123 16.36 -1.21 -4.75
C GLY A 123 16.78 -2.52 -4.10
N ASN A 124 17.87 -2.51 -3.32
CA ASN A 124 18.38 -3.70 -2.63
C ASN A 124 17.83 -3.88 -1.21
N ARG A 125 16.85 -3.09 -0.77
CA ARG A 125 16.22 -3.27 0.55
C ARG A 125 15.31 -4.50 0.53
N THR A 126 15.72 -5.56 1.22
CA THR A 126 14.85 -6.70 1.50
C THR A 126 13.78 -6.30 2.52
N LEU A 127 12.52 -6.25 2.08
CA LEU A 127 11.40 -6.19 3.00
C LEU A 127 11.29 -7.53 3.74
N VAL A 128 11.53 -7.50 5.05
CA VAL A 128 11.45 -8.68 5.94
C VAL A 128 10.03 -9.31 5.95
N LEU A 129 9.03 -8.64 5.37
CA LEU A 129 7.66 -9.12 5.22
C LEU A 129 7.50 -10.25 4.17
N CYS A 130 8.43 -10.43 3.23
CA CYS A 130 8.34 -11.49 2.21
C CYS A 130 8.93 -12.84 2.64
N SER A 131 9.48 -12.94 3.86
CA SER A 131 9.94 -14.20 4.44
C SER A 131 8.79 -15.00 5.05
N ILE A 132 7.65 -15.12 4.36
CA ILE A 132 6.71 -16.20 4.66
C ILE A 132 7.34 -17.44 4.04
N PRO A 133 7.82 -18.42 4.83
CA PRO A 133 8.34 -19.64 4.27
C PRO A 133 7.24 -20.28 3.42
N ASP A 134 7.58 -20.58 2.16
CA ASP A 134 6.81 -21.53 1.38
C ASP A 134 6.70 -22.79 2.25
N GLY A 135 5.47 -23.27 2.48
CA GLY A 135 5.12 -24.27 3.48
C GLY A 135 5.99 -25.52 3.51
#